data_AF-A0A182TFE8-F1
#
_entry.id   AF-A0A182TFE8-F1
#
_cell.length_a   1.000
_cell.length_b   1.000
_cell.length_c   1.000
_cell.angle_alpha   90.00
_cell.angle_beta   90.00
_cell.angle_gamma   90.00
#
_symmetry.space_group_name_H-M   'P 1'
#
loop_
_entity.id
_entity.type
_entity.pdbx_description
1 polymer ?
#
loop_
_entity_poly.entity_id
_entity_poly.type
_entity_poly.pdbx_seq_one_letter_code
_entity_poly.pdbx_strand_id
1 'polypeptide(L)'
;LDDLSIISTGEDCTSKEMMKRALNGTLVYLCEKLAADQYNCFGVGIVRSVDEKENNVYLLHSLSSEQLAKTNVLAMGSTSLPSQVYLHCSPKIEGTIPYLQNMSIVQVQA
;
A
#
# COMPACT_ATOMS: atom_id res chain seq x y z
N LEU A 1 -3.16 -10.69 -9.28
CA LEU A 1 -2.86 -9.31 -9.71
C LEU A 1 -3.24 -9.03 -11.15
N ASP A 2 -3.43 -10.03 -12.01
CA ASP A 2 -3.78 -9.76 -13.41
C ASP A 2 -5.18 -9.14 -13.56
N ASP A 3 -6.09 -9.46 -12.64
CA ASP A 3 -7.45 -8.89 -12.57
C ASP A 3 -7.53 -7.61 -11.73
N LEU A 4 -6.41 -7.15 -11.13
CA LEU A 4 -6.36 -5.97 -10.28
C LEU A 4 -5.63 -4.84 -11.01
N SER A 5 -6.34 -3.74 -11.25
CA SER A 5 -5.76 -2.55 -11.88
C SER A 5 -5.06 -1.69 -10.83
N ILE A 6 -3.79 -1.36 -11.04
CA ILE A 6 -3.05 -0.45 -10.17
C ILE A 6 -2.86 0.85 -10.94
N ILE A 7 -3.35 1.96 -10.39
CA ILE A 7 -3.23 3.28 -11.01
C ILE A 7 -2.54 4.24 -10.04
N SER A 8 -1.81 5.21 -10.58
CA SER A 8 -1.28 6.35 -9.82
C SER A 8 -2.17 7.55 -10.11
N THR A 9 -2.55 8.31 -9.10
CA THR A 9 -3.25 9.59 -9.29
C THR A 9 -2.30 10.74 -9.59
N GLY A 10 -0.98 10.51 -9.48
CA GLY A 10 0.07 11.46 -9.87
C GLY A 10 0.62 11.16 -11.27
N GLU A 11 1.21 12.16 -11.93
CA GLU A 11 1.72 12.12 -13.32
C GLU A 11 2.93 11.20 -13.56
N ASP A 12 3.39 10.46 -12.55
CA ASP A 12 4.59 9.63 -12.66
C ASP A 12 4.28 8.30 -13.37
N CYS A 13 4.66 8.28 -14.65
CA CYS A 13 4.57 7.13 -15.54
C CYS A 13 5.59 6.05 -15.12
N THR A 14 5.21 5.24 -14.13
CA THR A 14 5.99 4.09 -13.67
C THR A 14 5.49 2.81 -14.33
N SER A 15 6.40 1.90 -14.66
CA SER A 15 6.03 0.61 -15.26
C SER A 15 5.15 -0.21 -14.30
N LYS A 16 4.27 -1.07 -14.84
CA LYS A 16 3.37 -1.93 -14.05
C LYS A 16 4.13 -2.74 -12.98
N GLU A 17 5.33 -3.20 -13.28
CA GLU A 17 6.18 -3.96 -12.36
C GLU A 17 6.75 -3.08 -11.23
N MET A 18 7.11 -1.82 -11.52
CA MET A 18 7.51 -0.87 -10.47
C MET A 18 6.35 -0.51 -9.56
N MET A 19 5.15 -0.34 -10.12
CA MET A 19 3.93 -0.06 -9.35
C MET A 19 3.60 -1.21 -8.40
N LYS A 20 3.72 -2.47 -8.84
CA LYS A 20 3.54 -3.64 -7.96
C LYS A 20 4.50 -3.67 -6.78
N ARG A 21 5.77 -3.34 -7.01
CA ARG A 21 6.78 -3.26 -5.93
C ARG A 21 6.49 -2.10 -4.98
N ALA A 22 6.03 -0.98 -5.51
CA ALA A 22 5.67 0.19 -4.73
C ALA A 22 4.43 -0.03 -3.85
N LEU A 23 3.55 -1.00 -4.17
CA LEU A 23 2.36 -1.23 -3.37
C LEU A 23 2.67 -1.65 -1.92
N ASN A 24 3.73 -2.43 -1.69
CA ASN A 24 4.04 -2.94 -0.36
C ASN A 24 4.22 -1.81 0.67
N GLY A 25 3.39 -1.79 1.72
CA GLY A 25 3.47 -0.76 2.77
C GLY A 25 2.90 0.60 2.38
N THR A 26 2.10 0.68 1.31
CA THR A 26 1.49 1.95 0.89
C THR A 26 0.01 2.05 1.25
N LEU A 27 -0.43 3.30 1.37
CA LEU A 27 -1.84 3.66 1.45
C LEU A 27 -2.40 3.73 0.02
N VAL A 28 -3.51 3.03 -0.20
CA VAL A 28 -4.20 2.98 -1.49
C VAL A 28 -5.68 3.30 -1.30
N TYR A 29 -6.30 3.86 -2.33
CA TYR A 29 -7.74 3.94 -2.44
C TYR A 29 -8.28 2.67 -3.09
N LEU A 30 -9.34 2.13 -2.49
CA LEU A 30 -9.98 0.89 -2.90
C LEU A 30 -11.19 1.26 -3.77
N CYS A 31 -11.06 1.06 -5.08
CA CYS A 31 -12.03 1.56 -6.04
C CYS A 31 -12.54 0.47 -6.99
N GLU A 32 -13.71 0.73 -7.53
CA GLU A 32 -14.30 0.03 -8.66
C GLU A 32 -14.10 0.88 -9.92
N LYS A 33 -13.61 0.28 -11.00
CA LYS A 33 -13.58 0.91 -12.32
C LYS A 33 -14.99 0.90 -12.91
N LEU A 34 -15.51 2.08 -13.21
CA LEU A 34 -16.76 2.30 -13.93
C LEU A 34 -16.51 2.49 -15.44
N ALA A 35 -17.58 2.72 -16.19
CA ALA A 35 -17.49 3.09 -17.61
C ALA A 35 -16.79 4.44 -17.80
N ALA A 36 -16.26 4.67 -19.00
CA ALA A 36 -15.63 5.94 -19.42
C ALA A 36 -14.48 6.40 -18.49
N ASP A 37 -13.66 5.47 -17.99
CA ASP A 37 -12.52 5.73 -17.10
C ASP A 37 -12.87 6.52 -15.83
N GLN A 38 -14.10 6.36 -15.34
CA GLN A 38 -14.50 6.83 -14.02
C GLN A 38 -14.22 5.77 -12.96
N TYR A 39 -14.04 6.21 -11.72
CA TYR A 39 -13.72 5.33 -10.59
C TYR A 39 -14.63 5.67 -9.41
N ASN A 40 -15.21 4.63 -8.78
CA ASN A 40 -15.96 4.75 -7.54
C ASN A 40 -15.12 4.20 -6.39
N CYS A 41 -14.65 5.07 -5.50
CA CYS A 41 -13.77 4.68 -4.40
C CYS A 41 -14.54 4.54 -3.09
N PHE A 42 -14.45 3.36 -2.47
CA PHE A 42 -15.19 3.03 -1.26
C PHE A 42 -14.47 3.47 0.02
N GLY A 43 -13.17 3.76 -0.07
CA GLY A 43 -12.35 4.18 1.07
C GLY A 43 -10.87 3.93 0.81
N VAL A 44 -10.10 3.92 1.90
CA VAL A 44 -8.66 3.67 1.90
C VAL A 44 -8.33 2.29 2.48
N GLY A 45 -7.22 1.72 2.05
CA GLY A 45 -6.61 0.52 2.61
C GLY A 45 -5.09 0.67 2.70
N ILE A 46 -4.49 -0.12 3.57
CA ILE A 46 -3.03 -0.26 3.65
C ILE A 46 -2.66 -1.62 3.07
N VAL A 47 -1.81 -1.62 2.06
CA VAL A 47 -1.27 -2.87 1.51
C VAL A 47 -0.25 -3.42 2.50
N ARG A 48 -0.63 -4.48 3.21
CA ARG A 48 0.26 -5.18 4.13
C ARG A 48 1.33 -5.93 3.36
N SER A 49 0.96 -6.68 2.32
CA SER A 49 1.91 -7.44 1.52
C SER A 49 1.34 -7.80 0.15
N VAL A 50 2.24 -7.90 -0.82
CA VAL A 50 2.00 -8.43 -2.16
C VAL A 50 2.74 -9.77 -2.28
N ASP A 51 1.99 -10.83 -2.57
CA ASP A 51 2.51 -12.14 -2.88
C ASP A 51 2.44 -12.36 -4.38
N GLU A 52 3.57 -12.16 -5.06
CA GLU A 52 3.67 -12.33 -6.52
C GLU A 52 3.53 -13.79 -6.94
N LYS A 53 3.90 -14.75 -6.09
CA LYS A 53 3.87 -16.17 -6.41
C LYS A 53 2.45 -16.69 -6.42
N GLU A 54 1.67 -16.35 -5.40
CA GLU A 54 0.26 -16.75 -5.27
C GLU A 54 -0.69 -15.70 -5.88
N ASN A 55 -0.14 -14.64 -6.48
CA ASN A 55 -0.84 -13.56 -7.17
C ASN A 55 -1.84 -12.76 -6.30
N ASN A 56 -1.57 -12.66 -4.99
CA ASN A 56 -2.45 -12.11 -3.96
C ASN A 56 -1.97 -10.78 -3.38
N VAL A 57 -2.92 -9.93 -2.94
CA VAL A 57 -2.65 -8.71 -2.16
C VAL A 57 -3.37 -8.82 -0.83
N TYR A 58 -2.64 -8.58 0.24
CA TYR A 58 -3.17 -8.57 1.59
C TYR A 58 -3.36 -7.13 2.04
N LEU A 59 -4.61 -6.78 2.39
CA LEU A 59 -5.02 -5.42 2.72
C LEU A 59 -5.45 -5.33 4.19
N LEU A 60 -5.09 -4.22 4.84
CA LEU A 60 -5.79 -3.73 6.03
C LEU A 60 -6.82 -2.70 5.56
N HIS A 61 -8.10 -2.97 5.77
CA HIS A 61 -9.19 -2.09 5.34
C HIS A 61 -10.38 -2.19 6.31
N SER A 62 -11.32 -1.25 6.19
CA SER A 62 -12.59 -1.25 6.94
C SER A 62 -13.83 -1.50 6.07
N LEU A 63 -13.63 -1.74 4.76
CA LEU A 63 -14.74 -2.01 3.83
C LEU A 63 -15.56 -3.24 4.22
N SER A 64 -16.87 -3.18 3.94
CA SER A 64 -17.74 -4.36 4.01
C SER A 64 -17.36 -5.38 2.95
N SER A 65 -17.78 -6.64 3.11
CA SER A 65 -17.55 -7.69 2.12
C SER A 65 -18.13 -7.33 0.74
N GLU A 66 -19.26 -6.63 0.70
CA GLU A 66 -19.87 -6.19 -0.56
C GLU A 66 -19.03 -5.13 -1.29
N GLN A 67 -18.51 -4.14 -0.55
CA GLN A 67 -17.65 -3.11 -1.12
C GLN A 67 -16.30 -3.69 -1.56
N LEU A 68 -15.72 -4.58 -0.75
CA LEU A 68 -14.48 -5.26 -1.08
C LEU A 68 -14.63 -6.13 -2.35
N ALA A 69 -15.75 -6.84 -2.50
CA ALA A 69 -16.01 -7.66 -3.68
C ALA A 69 -16.11 -6.85 -4.99
N LYS A 70 -16.50 -5.57 -4.91
CA LYS A 70 -16.53 -4.64 -6.07
C LYS A 70 -15.17 -3.97 -6.34
N THR A 71 -14.21 -4.09 -5.43
CA THR A 71 -12.91 -3.44 -5.55
C THR A 71 -12.04 -4.18 -6.56
N ASN A 72 -11.77 -3.54 -7.71
CA ASN A 72 -10.89 -4.06 -8.76
C ASN A 72 -9.79 -3.07 -9.17
N VAL A 73 -9.70 -1.93 -8.49
CA VAL A 73 -8.66 -0.92 -8.67
C VAL A 73 -8.03 -0.57 -7.32
N LEU A 74 -6.69 -0.58 -7.28
CA LEU A 74 -5.90 0.06 -6.25
C LEU A 74 -5.34 1.37 -6.81
N ALA A 75 -5.84 2.51 -6.32
CA ALA A 75 -5.32 3.81 -6.72
C ALA A 75 -4.33 4.33 -5.68
N MET A 76 -3.10 4.60 -6.11
CA MET A 76 -2.05 5.18 -5.28
C MET A 76 -2.13 6.71 -5.36
N GLY A 77 -2.24 7.36 -4.20
CA GLY A 77 -2.19 8.81 -4.08
C GLY A 77 -0.85 9.32 -3.58
N SER A 78 -0.76 10.63 -3.37
CA SER A 78 0.40 11.27 -2.71
C SER A 78 0.35 11.18 -1.17
N THR A 79 -0.75 10.69 -0.61
CA THR A 79 -0.95 10.58 0.84
C THR A 79 -0.07 9.48 1.43
N SER A 80 0.86 9.87 2.29
CA SER A 80 1.65 8.93 3.09
C SER A 80 0.81 8.28 4.20
N LEU A 81 1.28 7.17 4.75
CA LEU A 81 0.68 6.59 5.95
C LEU A 81 0.67 7.61 7.11
N PRO A 82 -0.33 7.57 8.00
CA PRO A 82 -0.35 8.40 9.20
C PRO A 82 0.93 8.22 10.02
N SER A 83 1.48 9.31 10.57
CA SER A 83 2.75 9.29 11.30
C SER A 83 2.74 8.32 12.50
N GLN A 84 1.57 8.07 13.07
CA GLN A 84 1.34 7.15 14.18
C GLN A 84 1.65 5.68 13.85
N VAL A 85 1.72 5.32 12.57
CA VAL A 85 2.08 3.98 12.11
C VAL A 85 3.60 3.74 12.24
N TYR A 86 4.39 4.81 12.23
CA TYR A 86 5.85 4.75 12.40
C TYR A 86 6.21 4.83 13.89
N LEU A 87 7.28 4.13 14.28
CA LEU A 87 7.77 4.16 15.65
C LEU A 87 8.83 5.23 15.76
N HIS A 88 8.90 5.87 16.92
CA HIS A 88 10.02 6.72 17.24
C HIS A 88 11.25 5.85 17.50
N CYS A 89 12.33 6.11 16.74
CA CYS A 89 13.62 5.47 16.97
C CYS A 89 14.06 5.71 18.42
N SER A 90 14.33 4.62 19.14
CA SER A 90 14.74 4.65 20.54
C SER A 90 15.85 3.63 20.73
N PRO A 91 16.91 3.92 21.52
CA PRO A 91 17.96 2.95 21.84
C PRO A 91 17.44 1.69 22.56
N LYS A 92 16.19 1.70 23.03
CA LYS A 92 15.54 0.57 23.70
C LYS A 92 14.71 -0.30 22.75
N ILE A 93 14.61 0.06 21.47
CA ILE A 93 13.76 -0.61 20.48
C ILE A 93 14.66 -1.06 19.33
N GLU A 94 14.70 -2.36 19.09
CA GLU A 94 15.45 -2.98 17.98
C GLU A 94 14.52 -3.89 17.17
N GLY A 95 14.76 -3.98 15.86
CA GLY A 95 14.09 -4.93 14.97
C GLY A 95 13.55 -4.30 13.69
N THR A 96 13.02 -5.17 12.83
CA THR A 96 12.38 -4.77 11.58
C THR A 96 10.86 -4.80 11.75
N ILE A 97 10.20 -3.71 11.38
CA ILE A 97 8.76 -3.68 11.19
C ILE A 97 8.53 -3.74 9.69
N PRO A 98 8.15 -4.91 9.16
CA PRO A 98 8.01 -5.10 7.72
C PRO A 98 7.19 -3.99 7.09
N TYR A 99 7.66 -3.52 5.93
CA TYR A 99 6.98 -2.51 5.10
C TYR A 99 6.87 -1.10 5.67
N LEU A 100 7.24 -0.89 6.94
CA LEU A 100 7.16 0.42 7.60
C LEU A 100 8.53 0.99 7.92
N GLN A 101 9.40 0.21 8.57
CA GLN A 101 10.69 0.71 9.06
C GLN A 101 11.64 -0.42 9.44
N ASN A 102 12.94 -0.20 9.21
CA ASN A 102 14.00 -1.02 9.76
C ASN A 102 14.80 -0.18 10.76
N MET A 103 14.79 -0.56 12.04
CA MET A 103 15.51 0.15 13.09
C MET A 103 16.77 -0.62 13.45
N SER A 104 17.92 -0.11 13.02
CA SER A 104 19.23 -0.60 13.44
C SER A 104 19.90 0.41 14.37
N ILE A 105 20.61 -0.10 15.38
CA ILE A 105 21.41 0.73 16.26
C ILE A 105 22.69 1.11 15.49
N VAL A 106 22.86 2.38 15.17
CA VAL A 106 24.17 2.88 14.72
C VAL A 106 25.05 3.01 15.96
N GLN A 107 25.96 2.04 16.18
CA GLN A 107 27.05 2.22 17.12
C GLN A 107 27.97 3.32 16.58
N VAL A 108 27.79 4.55 17.04
CA VAL A 108 28.77 5.59 16.84
C VAL A 108 29.97 5.23 17.70
N GLN A 109 31.03 4.71 17.09
CA GLN A 109 32.30 4.49 17.76
C GLN A 109 32.86 5.86 18.16
N ALA A 110 33.06 6.06 19.46
CA ALA A 110 33.73 7.21 20.05
C ALA A 110 35.25 7.06 19.98
#